data_AF-A0A355PJG6-F1
#
_entry.id   AF-A0A355PJG6-F1
#
_cell.length_a   1.000
_cell.length_b   1.000
_cell.length_c   1.000
_cell.angle_alpha   90.00
_cell.angle_beta   90.00
_cell.angle_gamma   90.00
#
_symmetry.space_group_name_H-M   'P 1'
#
loop_
_entity.id
_entity.type
_entity.pdbx_description
1 polymer ?
#
loop_
_entity_poly.entity_id
_entity_poly.type
_entity_poly.pdbx_seq_one_letter_code
_entity_poly.pdbx_strand_id
1 'polypeptide(L)'
;MALSATPYKVDVNLTDLDRNVYETLRFTVARHPSETEERLCARLIAYILWYSESLAFGRGLSNVDEPALWEKSLDGRVLHWI
;
A
#
# COMPACT_ATOMS: atom_id res chain seq x y z
N MET A 1 3.63 20.38 17.54
CA MET A 1 4.09 18.98 17.44
C MET A 1 3.23 18.30 16.40
N ALA A 2 3.81 17.60 15.43
CA ALA A 2 3.03 16.82 14.46
C ALA A 2 2.43 15.60 15.17
N LEU A 3 1.17 15.29 14.90
CA LEU A 3 0.52 14.08 15.39
C LEU A 3 1.28 12.85 14.84
N SER A 4 1.48 11.83 15.66
CA SER A 4 2.10 10.58 15.22
C SER A 4 1.16 9.82 14.29
N ALA A 5 1.71 9.12 13.30
CA ALA A 5 0.92 8.20 12.49
C ALA A 5 0.37 7.06 13.34
N THR A 6 -0.84 6.61 13.01
CA THR A 6 -1.48 5.46 13.69
C THR A 6 -1.13 4.18 12.93
N PRO A 7 -0.47 3.18 13.55
CA PRO A 7 -0.19 1.91 12.90
C PRO A 7 -1.43 1.02 12.85
N TYR A 8 -1.71 0.44 11.68
CA TYR A 8 -2.73 -0.59 11.48
C TYR A 8 -2.06 -1.89 11.08
N LYS A 9 -2.41 -2.98 11.76
CA LYS A 9 -2.03 -4.33 11.35
C LYS A 9 -3.10 -4.87 10.42
N VAL A 10 -2.68 -5.39 9.28
CA VAL A 10 -3.56 -5.87 8.22
C VAL A 10 -3.21 -7.32 7.93
N ASP A 11 -4.21 -8.19 8.04
CA ASP A 11 -4.13 -9.60 7.67
C ASP A 11 -5.12 -9.84 6.52
N VAL A 12 -4.64 -10.32 5.38
CA VAL A 12 -5.43 -10.57 4.17
C VAL A 12 -5.17 -11.98 3.67
N ASN A 13 -6.24 -12.71 3.36
CA ASN A 13 -6.17 -13.90 2.52
C ASN A 13 -6.62 -13.48 1.11
N LEU A 14 -5.67 -13.41 0.18
CA LEU A 14 -5.89 -13.01 -1.20
C LEU A 14 -6.11 -14.26 -2.05
N THR A 15 -7.28 -14.32 -2.68
CA THR A 15 -7.64 -15.32 -3.69
C THR A 15 -8.04 -14.57 -4.96
N ASP A 16 -7.09 -14.38 -5.86
CA ASP A 16 -7.30 -13.72 -7.15
C ASP A 16 -7.25 -14.76 -8.27
N LEU A 17 -8.43 -15.11 -8.79
CA LEU A 17 -8.59 -16.13 -9.84
C LEU A 17 -8.16 -15.63 -11.21
N ASP A 18 -8.25 -14.32 -11.47
CA ASP A 18 -7.91 -13.74 -12.76
C ASP A 18 -6.39 -13.76 -12.98
N ARG A 19 -5.62 -13.54 -11.92
CA ARG A 19 -4.14 -13.55 -11.93
C ARG A 19 -3.53 -14.85 -11.42
N ASN A 20 -4.34 -15.80 -10.94
CA ASN A 20 -3.90 -17.02 -10.24
C ASN A 20 -2.98 -16.74 -9.02
N VAL A 21 -3.32 -15.73 -8.22
CA VAL A 21 -2.57 -15.35 -7.02
C VAL A 21 -3.31 -15.83 -5.78
N TYR A 22 -2.61 -16.57 -4.91
CA TYR A 22 -3.14 -17.14 -3.69
C TYR A 22 -2.16 -16.90 -2.54
N GLU A 23 -2.43 -15.91 -1.71
CA GLU A 23 -1.47 -15.43 -0.72
C GLU A 23 -2.10 -15.15 0.64
N THR A 24 -1.32 -15.34 1.71
CA THR A 24 -1.66 -14.86 3.05
C THR A 24 -0.72 -13.71 3.42
N LEU A 25 -1.23 -12.50 3.33
CA LEU A 25 -0.47 -11.26 3.53
C LEU A 25 -0.66 -10.76 4.96
N ARG A 26 0.45 -10.47 5.64
CA ARG A 26 0.45 -9.86 6.97
C ARG A 26 1.41 -8.68 6.98
N PHE A 27 0.88 -7.47 7.10
CA PHE A 27 1.70 -6.26 7.05
C PHE A 27 1.16 -5.17 7.98
N THR A 28 2.01 -4.18 8.24
CA THR A 28 1.65 -2.98 9.01
C THR A 28 1.68 -1.78 8.10
N VAL A 29 0.62 -0.97 8.14
CA VAL A 29 0.53 0.29 7.40
C VAL A 29 0.39 1.45 8.38
N ALA A 30 1.11 2.54 8.12
CA ALA A 30 0.94 3.78 8.87
C ALA A 30 -0.18 4.61 8.23
N ARG A 31 -1.12 5.08 9.05
CA ARG A 31 -2.12 6.08 8.69
C ARG A 31 -1.62 7.45 9.14
N HIS A 32 -1.40 8.35 8.20
CA HIS A 32 -1.04 9.73 8.51
C HIS A 32 -2.21 10.43 9.24
N PRO A 33 -1.98 11.37 10.19
CA PRO A 33 -3.08 12.03 10.91
C PRO A 33 -4.11 12.73 10.01
N SER A 34 -3.67 13.24 8.86
CA SER A 34 -4.55 13.88 7.87
C SER A 34 -5.18 12.89 6.89
N GLU A 35 -4.84 11.60 6.97
CA GLU A 35 -5.46 10.56 6.15
C GLU A 35 -6.79 10.12 6.77
N THR A 36 -7.85 10.06 5.96
CA THR A 36 -9.13 9.52 6.38
C THR A 36 -9.12 7.99 6.33
N GLU A 37 -10.05 7.35 7.03
CA GLU A 37 -10.15 5.88 7.03
C GLU A 37 -10.55 5.35 5.66
N GLU A 38 -11.39 6.08 4.93
CA GLU A 38 -11.79 5.75 3.56
C GLU A 38 -10.58 5.76 2.62
N ARG A 39 -9.68 6.74 2.75
CA ARG A 39 -8.44 6.76 1.95
C ARG A 39 -7.50 5.62 2.34
N LEU A 40 -7.37 5.31 3.63
CA LEU A 40 -6.60 4.14 4.08
C LEU A 40 -7.17 2.86 3.44
N CYS A 41 -8.49 2.64 3.51
CA CYS A 41 -9.16 1.51 2.89
C CYS A 41 -8.93 1.47 1.37
N ALA A 42 -9.00 2.60 0.68
CA ALA A 42 -8.70 2.67 -0.76
C ALA A 42 -7.27 2.22 -1.07
N ARG A 43 -6.27 2.61 -0.26
CA ARG A 43 -4.89 2.13 -0.41
C ARG A 43 -4.75 0.63 -0.17
N LEU A 44 -5.47 0.08 0.80
CA LEU A 44 -5.48 -1.36 1.06
C LEU A 44 -6.11 -2.13 -0.09
N ILE A 45 -7.23 -1.65 -0.63
CA ILE A 45 -7.88 -2.25 -1.80
C ILE A 45 -6.94 -2.20 -3.01
N ALA A 46 -6.28 -1.06 -3.25
CA ALA A 46 -5.30 -0.93 -4.31
C ALA A 46 -4.14 -1.93 -4.14
N TYR A 47 -3.59 -2.07 -2.93
CA TYR A 47 -2.56 -3.05 -2.63
C TYR A 47 -2.98 -4.48 -2.99
N ILE A 48 -4.22 -4.85 -2.69
CA ILE A 48 -4.77 -6.18 -2.96
C ILE A 48 -5.00 -6.39 -4.47
N LEU A 49 -5.65 -5.42 -5.13
CA LEU A 49 -5.95 -5.47 -6.56
C LEU A 49 -4.71 -5.56 -7.43
N TRP A 50 -3.63 -4.88 -7.02
CA TRP A 50 -2.37 -4.85 -7.78
C TRP A 50 -1.23 -5.57 -7.08
N TYR A 51 -1.54 -6.48 -6.15
CA TYR A 51 -0.54 -7.18 -5.36
C TYR A 51 0.59 -7.75 -6.24
N SER A 52 1.82 -7.44 -5.82
CA SER A 52 3.07 -8.05 -6.27
C SER A 52 4.06 -8.01 -5.09
N GLU A 53 5.07 -8.88 -5.08
CA GLU A 53 6.05 -8.92 -3.99
C GLU A 53 6.88 -7.62 -3.87
N SER A 54 6.98 -6.85 -4.95
CA SER A 54 7.73 -5.60 -5.01
C SER A 54 6.85 -4.34 -4.85
N LEU A 55 5.52 -4.51 -4.72
CA LEU A 55 4.60 -3.42 -4.42
C LEU A 55 4.78 -2.95 -2.98
N ALA A 56 4.93 -1.63 -2.80
CA ALA A 56 5.12 -1.04 -1.49
C ALA A 56 4.28 0.22 -1.29
N PHE A 57 3.89 0.50 -0.05
CA PHE A 57 3.27 1.77 0.32
C PHE A 57 4.29 2.90 0.26
N GLY A 58 3.94 3.97 -0.45
CA GLY A 58 4.67 5.23 -0.41
C GLY A 58 4.21 6.13 0.72
N ARG A 59 4.86 7.28 0.87
CA ARG A 59 4.50 8.31 1.86
C ARG A 59 3.27 9.13 1.47
N GLY A 60 2.85 9.09 0.21
CA GLY A 60 1.61 9.67 -0.30
C GLY A 60 1.32 11.08 0.24
N LEU A 61 0.24 11.23 1.01
CA LEU A 61 -0.18 12.52 1.60
C LEU A 61 0.90 13.26 2.40
N SER A 62 1.92 12.55 2.91
CA SER A 62 3.00 13.15 3.67
C SER A 62 4.22 13.55 2.82
N ASN A 63 4.27 13.14 1.55
CA ASN A 63 5.31 13.52 0.60
C ASN A 63 4.74 13.56 -0.83
N VAL A 64 4.65 14.76 -1.41
CA VAL A 64 4.08 14.99 -2.75
C VAL A 64 4.85 14.31 -3.88
N ASP A 65 6.11 13.94 -3.65
CA ASP A 65 6.96 13.25 -4.61
C ASP A 65 6.81 11.72 -4.54
N GLU A 66 5.97 11.21 -3.64
CA GLU A 66 5.72 9.78 -3.50
C GLU A 66 4.25 9.42 -3.72
N PRO A 67 3.96 8.32 -4.43
CA PRO A 67 2.60 7.84 -4.61
C PRO A 67 2.02 7.29 -3.30
N ALA A 68 0.75 6.87 -3.35
CA ALA A 68 0.18 6.08 -2.28
C ALA A 68 0.80 4.68 -2.24
N LEU A 69 1.02 4.08 -3.42
CA LEU A 69 1.76 2.84 -3.61
C LEU A 69 2.60 2.89 -4.88
N TRP A 70 3.67 2.13 -4.92
CA TRP A 70 4.45 1.93 -6.14
C TRP A 70 5.02 0.53 -6.23
N GLU A 71 5.21 0.09 -7.46
CA GLU A 71 6.06 -1.04 -7.76
C GLU A 71 7.34 -0.52 -8.41
N LYS A 72 8.48 -1.02 -7.95
CA LYS A 72 9.78 -0.66 -8.51
C LYS A 72 10.55 -1.90 -8.94
N SER A 73 11.24 -1.80 -10.07
CA SER A 73 12.25 -2.78 -10.46
C SER A 73 13.45 -2.74 -9.52
N LEU A 74 14.29 -3.78 -9.59
CA LEU A 74 15.50 -3.90 -8.78
C LEU A 74 16.53 -2.78 -9.03
N ASP A 75 16.48 -2.12 -10.19
CA ASP A 75 17.30 -0.95 -10.52
C ASP A 75 16.65 0.39 -10.10
N GLY A 76 15.51 0.35 -9.40
CA GLY A 76 14.85 1.51 -8.81
C GLY A 76 13.90 2.26 -9.74
N ARG A 77 13.70 1.81 -10.99
CA ARG A 77 12.72 2.42 -11.90
C ARG A 77 11.29 2.09 -11.44
N VAL A 78 10.40 3.06 -11.59
CA VAL A 78 8.96 2.85 -11.29
C VAL A 78 8.34 2.01 -12.40
N LEU A 79 7.78 0.87 -12.04
CA LEU A 79 7.00 -0.01 -12.92
C LEU A 79 5.51 0.33 -12.86
N HIS A 80 5.01 0.70 -11.66
CA HIS A 80 3.63 1.06 -11.44
C HIS A 80 3.55 2.17 -10.38
N TRP A 81 2.80 3.23 -10.66
CA TRP A 81 2.57 4.36 -9.77
C TRP A 81 1.07 4.46 -9.45
N ILE A 82 0.71 4.37 -8.17
CA ILE A 82 -0.67 4.30 -7.68
C ILE A 82 -0.92 5.37 -6.62
#